data_AF-A0A6J1SY51-F1
#
_entry.id   AF-A0A6J1SY51-F1
#
_cell.length_a   1.000
_cell.length_b   1.000
_cell.length_c   1.000
_cell.angle_alpha   90.00
_cell.angle_beta   90.00
_cell.angle_gamma   90.00
#
_symmetry.space_group_name_H-M   'P 1'
#
loop_
_entity.id
_entity.type
_entity.pdbx_description
1 polymer ?
#
loop_
_entity_poly.entity_id
_entity_poly.type
_entity_poly.pdbx_seq_one_letter_code
_entity_poly.pdbx_strand_id
1 'polypeptide(L)'
;MEGILWKWTNYWSGWQTRWFILENGVLSYYNSQDEVNQGCKGSMKVSALEINVNPVDSTRLDLVIPGEQHIYLRAANAQERQQWLVALGSTKACVNTKSRKDSVEPNPDILK
;
A
#
# COMPACT_ATOMS: atom_id res chain seq x y z
N MET A 1 2.36 8.48 2.63
CA MET A 1 1.84 8.18 3.99
C MET A 1 2.75 7.15 4.60
N GLU A 2 3.13 7.29 5.86
CA GLU A 2 4.02 6.35 6.54
C GLU A 2 3.57 6.13 7.98
N GLY A 3 3.87 4.96 8.54
CA GLY A 3 3.50 4.63 9.91
C GLY A 3 3.70 3.16 10.28
N ILE A 4 3.57 2.87 11.57
CA ILE A 4 3.70 1.51 12.11
C ILE A 4 2.38 0.76 11.91
N LEU A 5 2.45 -0.44 11.33
CA LEU A 5 1.36 -1.40 11.34
C LEU A 5 1.85 -2.73 11.88
N TRP A 6 0.95 -3.46 12.52
CA TRP A 6 1.21 -4.81 12.99
C TRP A 6 0.94 -5.75 11.83
N LYS A 7 1.97 -6.47 11.38
CA LYS A 7 1.88 -7.47 10.33
C LYS A 7 1.86 -8.85 10.94
N TRP A 8 0.90 -9.67 10.54
CA TRP A 8 0.96 -11.10 10.85
C TRP A 8 2.12 -11.75 10.08
N THR A 9 2.99 -12.45 10.82
CA THR A 9 4.18 -13.10 10.27
C THR A 9 3.97 -14.60 10.17
N ASN A 10 3.92 -15.31 11.29
CA ASN A 10 3.74 -16.76 11.38
C ASN A 10 3.05 -17.14 12.69
N TYR A 11 2.57 -18.38 12.83
CA TYR A 11 1.98 -18.87 14.08
C TYR A 11 2.92 -18.74 15.30
N TRP A 12 4.24 -18.88 15.10
CA TRP A 12 5.23 -18.76 16.18
C TRP A 12 5.54 -17.31 16.58
N SER A 13 5.55 -16.38 15.62
CA SER A 13 5.93 -14.97 15.87
C SER A 13 4.74 -14.03 15.98
N GLY A 14 3.56 -14.47 15.54
CA GLY A 14 2.31 -13.74 15.59
C GLY A 14 2.36 -12.39 14.85
N TRP A 15 1.78 -11.38 15.51
CA TRP A 15 1.75 -10.00 15.04
C TRP A 15 3.06 -9.28 15.40
N GLN A 16 3.71 -8.71 14.40
CA GLN A 16 4.96 -7.96 14.57
C GLN A 16 4.81 -6.55 14.01
N THR A 17 5.30 -5.55 14.73
CA THR A 17 5.33 -4.17 14.24
C THR A 17 6.29 -4.04 13.06
N ARG A 18 5.84 -3.41 11.99
CA ARG A 18 6.64 -3.07 10.81
C ARG A 18 6.32 -1.65 10.39
N TRP A 19 7.33 -0.96 9.88
CA TRP A 19 7.17 0.39 9.33
C TRP A 19 6.69 0.27 7.89
N PHE A 20 5.53 0.84 7.58
CA PHE A 20 4.96 0.88 6.25
C PHE A 20 5.07 2.27 5.66
N ILE A 21 5.39 2.34 4.37
CA ILE A 21 5.47 3.57 3.61
C ILE A 21 4.67 3.36 2.31
N LEU A 22 3.68 4.21 2.11
CA LEU A 22 2.89 4.33 0.89
C LEU A 22 3.38 5.53 0.10
N GLU A 23 4.01 5.27 -1.04
CA GLU A 23 4.56 6.28 -1.93
C GLU A 23 4.42 5.85 -3.40
N ASN A 24 4.09 6.80 -4.30
CA ASN A 24 4.06 6.56 -5.76
C ASN A 24 3.20 5.37 -6.23
N GLY A 25 2.13 5.03 -5.51
CA GLY A 25 1.31 3.86 -5.88
C GLY A 25 1.84 2.52 -5.39
N VAL A 26 2.90 2.54 -4.57
CA VAL A 26 3.54 1.35 -4.02
C VAL A 26 3.55 1.45 -2.49
N LEU A 27 3.10 0.38 -1.85
CA LEU A 27 3.18 0.19 -0.41
C LEU A 27 4.40 -0.67 -0.09
N SER A 28 5.43 -0.06 0.48
CA SER A 28 6.67 -0.71 0.90
C SER A 28 6.68 -0.90 2.41
N TYR A 29 7.35 -1.94 2.92
CA TYR A 29 7.52 -2.13 4.35
C TYR A 29 8.95 -2.47 4.76
N TYR A 30 9.28 -2.08 5.98
CA TYR A 30 10.60 -2.14 6.59
C TYR A 30 10.48 -2.70 8.01
N ASN A 31 11.59 -3.18 8.56
CA ASN A 31 11.62 -3.64 9.96
C ASN A 31 11.31 -2.49 10.91
N SER A 32 11.99 -1.35 10.71
CA SER A 32 11.95 -0.17 11.57
C SER A 32 12.13 1.09 10.72
N GLN A 33 11.76 2.26 11.26
CA GLN A 33 11.92 3.55 10.57
C GLN A 33 13.40 3.86 10.25
N ASP A 34 14.32 3.55 11.17
CA ASP A 34 15.76 3.73 10.96
C ASP A 34 16.37 2.75 9.94
N GLU A 35 15.73 1.59 9.74
CA GLU A 35 16.19 0.56 8.80
C GLU A 35 15.71 0.79 7.36
N VAL A 36 15.09 1.94 7.05
CA VAL A 36 14.70 2.28 5.67
C VAL A 36 15.91 2.28 4.73
N ASN A 37 17.10 2.65 5.24
CA ASN A 37 18.36 2.61 4.50
C ASN A 37 18.96 1.19 4.33
N GLN A 38 18.49 0.19 5.09
CA GLN A 38 18.96 -1.20 5.00
C GLN A 38 18.25 -2.02 3.91
N GLY A 39 17.29 -1.41 3.21
CA GLY A 39 16.58 -2.02 2.09
C GLY A 39 15.16 -2.47 2.46
N CYS A 40 14.24 -2.33 1.49
CA CYS A 40 12.85 -2.72 1.65
C CYS A 40 12.71 -4.24 1.81
N LYS A 41 11.93 -4.69 2.79
CA LYS A 41 11.66 -6.13 3.00
C LYS A 41 10.61 -6.66 2.02
N GLY A 42 9.77 -5.78 1.50
CA GLY A 42 8.81 -6.08 0.46
C GLY A 42 8.08 -4.82 0.04
N SER A 43 7.51 -4.87 -1.17
CA SER A 43 6.71 -3.80 -1.74
C SER A 43 5.51 -4.38 -2.48
N MET A 44 4.41 -3.63 -2.51
CA MET A 44 3.13 -4.05 -3.07
C MET A 44 2.56 -2.94 -3.92
N LYS A 45 2.17 -3.25 -5.16
CA LYS A 45 1.50 -2.27 -6.02
C LYS A 45 0.08 -2.08 -5.57
N VAL A 46 -0.26 -0.86 -5.20
CA VAL A 46 -1.56 -0.48 -4.65
C VAL A 46 -2.66 -0.65 -5.71
N SER A 47 -2.34 -0.47 -7.00
CA SER A 47 -3.30 -0.62 -8.11
C SER A 47 -3.93 -2.01 -8.19
N ALA A 48 -3.15 -3.06 -7.90
CA ALA A 48 -3.61 -4.45 -7.91
C ALA A 48 -4.05 -4.95 -6.53
N LEU A 49 -3.97 -4.08 -5.51
CA LEU A 49 -4.23 -4.42 -4.12
C LEU A 49 -5.72 -4.32 -3.80
N GLU A 50 -6.33 -5.40 -3.33
CA GLU A 50 -7.65 -5.43 -2.74
C GLU A 50 -7.56 -5.20 -1.22
N ILE A 51 -8.40 -4.29 -0.71
CA ILE A 51 -8.40 -3.88 0.68
C ILE A 51 -9.65 -4.48 1.32
N ASN A 52 -9.47 -5.46 2.19
CA ASN A 52 -10.53 -6.12 2.92
C ASN A 52 -10.60 -5.55 4.34
N VAL A 53 -11.76 -4.99 4.68
CA VAL A 53 -12.00 -4.36 5.97
C VAL A 53 -12.91 -5.24 6.81
N ASN A 54 -12.47 -5.61 8.02
CA ASN A 54 -13.35 -6.31 8.94
C ASN A 54 -14.38 -5.31 9.52
N PRO A 55 -15.70 -5.57 9.42
CA PRO A 55 -16.72 -4.69 10.03
C PRO A 55 -16.77 -4.82 11.55
N VAL A 56 -16.29 -5.94 12.11
CA VAL A 56 -16.30 -6.22 13.56
C VAL A 56 -15.07 -5.63 14.26
N ASP A 57 -13.88 -5.77 13.66
CA ASP A 57 -12.64 -5.19 14.19
C ASP A 57 -12.31 -3.87 13.48
N SER A 58 -12.47 -2.77 14.22
CA SER A 58 -12.11 -1.43 13.74
C SER A 58 -10.60 -1.18 13.66
N THR A 59 -9.76 -2.16 13.99
CA THR A 59 -8.28 -2.06 13.90
C THR A 59 -7.69 -2.97 12.82
N ARG A 60 -8.44 -3.96 12.32
CA ARG A 60 -7.94 -4.96 11.38
C ARG A 60 -8.17 -4.53 9.93
N LEU A 61 -7.15 -4.75 9.10
CA LEU A 61 -7.18 -4.51 7.67
C LEU A 61 -6.37 -5.60 6.93
N ASP A 62 -6.99 -6.24 5.97
CA ASP A 62 -6.38 -7.32 5.22
C ASP A 62 -6.10 -6.84 3.79
N LEU A 63 -4.86 -6.98 3.36
CA LEU A 63 -4.38 -6.53 2.05
C LEU A 63 -4.09 -7.75 1.17
N VAL A 64 -4.79 -7.85 0.05
CA VAL A 64 -4.74 -9.02 -0.83
C VAL A 64 -4.38 -8.58 -2.23
N ILE A 65 -3.40 -9.21 -2.86
CA ILE A 65 -3.16 -9.14 -4.30
C ILE A 65 -3.53 -10.51 -4.86
N PRO A 66 -4.60 -10.61 -5.66
CA PRO A 66 -5.07 -11.88 -6.18
C PRO A 66 -3.96 -12.56 -7.01
N GLY A 67 -3.61 -13.78 -6.63
CA GLY A 67 -2.58 -14.58 -7.30
C GLY A 67 -1.13 -14.29 -6.88
N GLU A 68 -0.87 -13.34 -5.99
CA GLU A 68 0.49 -12.94 -5.64
C GLU A 68 0.76 -12.95 -4.12
N GLN A 69 0.06 -12.13 -3.34
CA GLN A 69 0.39 -11.95 -1.93
C GLN A 69 -0.83 -11.61 -1.07
N HIS A 70 -0.89 -12.18 0.14
CA HIS A 70 -1.88 -11.83 1.16
C HIS A 70 -1.16 -11.42 2.44
N ILE A 71 -1.43 -10.20 2.92
CA ILE A 71 -0.92 -9.69 4.19
C ILE A 71 -2.08 -9.32 5.10
N TYR A 72 -2.05 -9.85 6.32
CA TYR A 72 -2.92 -9.42 7.41
C TYR A 72 -2.25 -8.31 8.20
N LEU A 73 -2.91 -7.17 8.31
CA LEU A 73 -2.43 -5.98 9.00
C LEU A 73 -3.40 -5.56 10.10
N ARG A 74 -2.84 -4.92 11.12
CA ARG A 74 -3.60 -4.30 12.20
C ARG A 74 -3.00 -2.93 12.53
N ALA A 75 -3.84 -1.91 12.57
CA ALA A 75 -3.47 -0.59 13.04
C ALA A 75 -3.49 -0.54 14.57
N ALA A 76 -2.78 0.41 15.18
CA ALA A 76 -2.83 0.57 16.62
C ALA A 76 -4.22 1.05 17.08
N ASN A 77 -4.85 1.95 16.31
CA ASN A 77 -6.16 2.52 16.60
C ASN A 77 -7.09 2.55 15.37
N ALA A 78 -8.39 2.74 15.62
CA ALA A 78 -9.39 2.88 14.55
C ALA A 78 -9.16 4.11 13.67
N GLN A 79 -8.61 5.20 14.24
CA GLN A 79 -8.25 6.40 13.49
C GLN A 79 -7.13 6.14 12.49
N GLU A 80 -6.04 5.51 12.93
CA GLU A 80 -4.92 5.15 12.05
C GLU A 80 -5.34 4.21 10.95
N ARG A 81 -6.16 3.20 11.27
CA ARG A 81 -6.78 2.34 10.24
C ARG A 81 -7.49 3.18 9.19
N GLN A 82 -8.35 4.11 9.62
CA GLN A 82 -9.11 4.94 8.70
C GLN A 82 -8.18 5.77 7.80
N GLN A 83 -7.12 6.35 8.36
CA GLN A 83 -6.11 7.08 7.57
C GLN A 83 -5.47 6.18 6.51
N TRP A 84 -5.10 4.94 6.88
CA TRP A 84 -4.53 3.97 5.94
C TRP A 84 -5.51 3.59 4.84
N LEU A 85 -6.78 3.35 5.17
CA LEU A 85 -7.83 3.05 4.19
C LEU A 85 -8.02 4.21 3.20
N VAL A 86 -8.09 5.44 3.71
CA VAL A 86 -8.24 6.64 2.88
C VAL A 86 -7.03 6.82 1.97
N ALA A 87 -5.80 6.68 2.50
CA ALA A 87 -4.59 6.87 1.71
C ALA A 87 -4.41 5.78 0.64
N LEU A 88 -4.64 4.51 0.99
CA LEU A 88 -4.61 3.40 0.04
C LEU A 88 -5.71 3.56 -1.02
N GLY A 89 -6.95 3.84 -0.62
CA GLY A 89 -8.08 4.05 -1.54
C GLY A 89 -7.86 5.24 -2.49
N SER A 90 -7.36 6.36 -1.95
CA SER A 90 -7.04 7.55 -2.75
C SER A 90 -5.92 7.25 -3.75
N THR A 91 -4.88 6.53 -3.31
CA THR A 91 -3.77 6.13 -4.17
C THR A 91 -4.24 5.16 -5.27
N LYS A 92 -5.08 4.17 -4.94
CA LYS A 92 -5.72 3.28 -5.94
C LYS A 92 -6.47 4.07 -7.01
N ALA A 93 -7.28 5.05 -6.59
CA ALA A 93 -8.03 5.91 -7.50
C ALA A 93 -7.10 6.74 -8.40
N CYS A 94 -6.03 7.32 -7.84
CA CYS A 94 -5.05 8.12 -8.57
C CYS A 94 -4.19 7.31 -9.56
N VAL A 95 -3.86 6.04 -9.27
CA VAL A 95 -3.08 5.24 -10.23
C VAL A 95 -3.95 4.82 -11.42
N ASN A 96 -5.23 4.53 -11.19
CA ASN A 96 -6.15 4.19 -12.29
C ASN A 96 -6.34 5.34 -13.29
N THR A 97 -6.18 6.60 -12.86
CA THR A 97 -6.25 7.77 -13.76
C THR A 97 -4.96 8.04 -14.52
N LYS A 98 -3.79 7.63 -13.99
CA LYS A 98 -2.49 7.80 -14.65
C LYS A 98 -2.20 6.75 -15.72
N SER A 99 -2.79 5.55 -15.64
CA SER A 99 -2.68 4.54 -16.71
C SER A 99 -3.49 4.85 -17.99
N ARG A 100 -4.07 6.06 -18.11
CA ARG A 100 -4.82 6.51 -19.30
C ARG A 100 -4.24 7.74 -20.02
N LYS A 101 -3.07 8.27 -19.60
CA LYS A 101 -2.43 9.42 -20.26
C LYS A 101 -0.91 9.21 -20.36
N ASP A 102 -0.49 8.38 -21.31
CA ASP A 102 0.82 8.50 -21.97
C ASP A 102 0.75 7.84 -23.34
N SER A 103 0.25 8.60 -24.34
CA SER A 103 0.41 8.35 -25.79
C SER A 103 -0.42 9.36 -26.58
N VAL A 104 -0.06 10.65 -26.50
CA VAL A 104 -0.28 11.58 -27.63
C VAL A 104 0.90 12.53 -27.65
N GLU A 105 1.96 12.15 -28.36
CA GLU A 105 2.94 13.12 -28.85
C GLU A 105 2.26 13.96 -29.94
N PRO A 106 2.19 15.30 -29.84
CA PRO A 106 1.85 16.13 -30.98
C PRO A 106 3.09 16.23 -31.89
N ASN A 107 3.08 15.46 -32.98
CA ASN A 107 4.10 15.52 -34.02
C ASN A 107 4.05 16.89 -34.73
N PRO A 108 5.11 17.73 -34.70
CA PRO A 108 5.11 19.02 -35.38
C PRO A 108 5.67 18.90 -36.81
N ASP A 109 4.95 18.21 -37.70
CA ASP A 109 5.30 18.12 -39.13
C ASP A 109 4.08 18.38 -40.03
N ILE A 110 3.53 19.60 -39.98
CA ILE A 110 2.76 20.18 -41.09
C ILE A 110 3.12 21.67 -41.19
N LEU A 111 4.22 21.99 -41.85
CA LEU A 111 4.31 23.21 -42.64
C LEU A 111 5.11 22.89 -43.90
N LYS A 112 4.40 22.72 -45.00
CA LYS A 112 4.95 22.74 -46.36
C LYS A 112 4.12 23.71 -47.19
#